data_AF-A0A6A1USW5-F1
#
_entry.id   AF-A0A6A1USW5-F1
#
_cell.length_a   1.000
_cell.length_b   1.000
_cell.length_c   1.000
_cell.angle_alpha   90.00
_cell.angle_beta   90.00
_cell.angle_gamma   90.00
#
_symmetry.space_group_name_H-M   'P 1'
#
loop_
_entity.id
_entity.type
_entity.pdbx_description
1 polymer ?
#
loop_
_entity_poly.entity_id
_entity_poly.type
_entity_poly.pdbx_seq_one_letter_code
_entity_poly.pdbx_strand_id
1 'polypeptide(L)'
;MQHSIDEAKRNGEEIETAINNWLTEVDEIAELAKEVRVKSEEAKTRSCNGRCLNLKLRHQLSQKAKKIAKQIEVLENCRFNKVSYRPNPQEIVPIRYIDYMDFESRMLAVKGIVEAVGEANINVIGIWGMPCVGKTTLVREVAREAKEQKLIDEVALADVTQSPEWEEFKEKLQTC
;
A
#
# COMPACT_ATOMS: atom_id res chain seq x y z
N MET A 1 16.09 3.83 3.37
CA MET A 1 14.91 3.09 3.85
C MET A 1 13.65 3.94 3.76
N GLN A 2 13.60 5.13 4.39
CA GLN A 2 12.43 6.01 4.32
C GLN A 2 11.97 6.32 2.88
N HIS A 3 12.91 6.69 1.99
CA HIS A 3 12.59 6.93 0.58
C HIS A 3 11.94 5.74 -0.13
N SER A 4 12.34 4.51 0.20
CA SER A 4 11.75 3.28 -0.38
C SER A 4 10.35 3.01 0.16
N ILE A 5 10.09 3.34 1.44
CA ILE A 5 8.75 3.25 2.03
C ILE A 5 7.83 4.28 1.38
N ASP A 6 8.31 5.51 1.18
CA ASP A 6 7.53 6.57 0.54
C ASP A 6 7.24 6.24 -0.92
N GLU A 7 8.19 5.61 -1.62
CA GLU A 7 8.01 5.12 -2.98
C GLU A 7 6.98 3.99 -3.06
N ALA A 8 7.08 2.99 -2.18
CA ALA A 8 6.11 1.89 -2.09
C ALA A 8 4.68 2.41 -1.87
N LYS A 9 4.50 3.38 -0.96
CA LYS A 9 3.21 4.02 -0.73
C LYS A 9 2.66 4.73 -1.97
N ARG A 10 3.52 5.44 -2.73
CA ARG A 10 3.10 6.09 -4.00
C ARG A 10 2.68 5.08 -5.07
N ASN A 11 3.24 3.86 -5.02
CA ASN A 11 2.95 2.78 -5.96
C ASN A 11 1.73 1.94 -5.55
N GLY A 12 1.05 2.26 -4.43
CA GLY A 12 -0.07 1.47 -3.90
C GLY A 12 0.37 0.13 -3.30
N GLU A 13 1.65 0.00 -2.93
CA GLU A 13 2.17 -1.22 -2.30
C GLU A 13 1.99 -1.17 -0.78
N GLU A 14 1.77 -2.34 -0.17
CA GLU A 14 1.74 -2.50 1.27
C GLU A 14 3.15 -2.75 1.81
N ILE A 15 3.47 -2.15 2.95
CA ILE A 15 4.78 -2.30 3.61
C ILE A 15 4.81 -3.62 4.39
N GLU A 16 5.90 -4.35 4.27
CA GLU A 16 6.13 -5.60 5.00
C GLU A 16 5.97 -5.41 6.51
N THR A 17 5.26 -6.34 7.16
CA THR A 17 5.01 -6.28 8.62
C THR A 17 6.30 -6.24 9.43
N ALA A 18 7.34 -6.94 8.99
CA ALA A 18 8.66 -6.93 9.62
C ALA A 18 9.29 -5.53 9.64
N ILE A 19 9.04 -4.70 8.61
CA ILE A 19 9.57 -3.34 8.54
C ILE A 19 8.77 -2.40 9.41
N ASN A 20 7.44 -2.55 9.48
CA ASN A 20 6.62 -1.80 10.42
C ASN A 20 7.01 -2.07 11.87
N ASN A 21 7.28 -3.33 12.22
CA ASN A 21 7.77 -3.70 13.55
C ASN A 21 9.15 -3.08 13.82
N TRP A 22 10.07 -3.16 12.86
CA TRP A 22 11.40 -2.56 12.97
C TRP A 22 11.35 -1.04 13.17
N LEU A 23 10.50 -0.33 12.42
CA LEU A 23 10.30 1.12 12.60
C LEU A 23 9.79 1.44 14.01
N THR A 24 8.85 0.64 14.51
CA THR A 24 8.32 0.78 15.87
C THR A 24 9.42 0.60 16.92
N GLU A 25 10.25 -0.42 16.78
CA GLU A 25 11.40 -0.65 17.68
C GLU A 25 12.42 0.50 17.64
N VAL A 26 12.69 1.05 16.45
CA VAL A 26 13.58 2.21 16.27
C VAL A 26 13.01 3.44 17.01
N ASP A 27 11.71 3.71 16.87
CA ASP A 27 11.05 4.82 17.54
C ASP A 27 11.07 4.68 19.07
N GLU A 28 10.79 3.48 19.60
CA GLU A 28 10.88 3.20 21.03
C GLU A 28 12.29 3.42 21.59
N ILE A 29 13.32 2.96 20.87
CA ILE A 29 14.71 3.16 21.27
C ILE A 29 15.10 4.63 21.19
N ALA A 30 14.62 5.37 20.19
CA ALA A 30 14.86 6.80 20.07
C ALA A 30 14.28 7.56 21.27
N GLU A 31 13.08 7.20 21.74
CA GLU A 31 12.47 7.78 22.93
C GLU A 31 13.26 7.43 24.21
N LEU A 32 13.67 6.17 24.38
CA LEU A 32 14.52 5.76 25.51
C LEU A 32 15.86 6.51 25.52
N ALA A 33 16.46 6.75 24.34
CA ALA A 33 17.69 7.51 24.20
C ALA A 33 17.49 8.98 24.61
N LYS A 34 16.38 9.60 24.21
CA LYS A 34 16.01 10.97 24.63
C LYS A 34 15.86 11.05 26.15
N GLU A 35 15.17 10.10 26.78
CA GLU A 35 14.98 10.06 28.23
C GLU A 35 16.32 9.97 28.99
N VAL A 36 17.23 9.09 28.53
CA VAL A 36 18.58 8.96 29.11
C VAL A 36 19.38 10.25 28.95
N ARG A 37 19.25 10.94 27.81
CA ARG A 37 19.92 12.23 27.56
C ARG A 37 19.43 13.31 28.53
N VAL A 38 18.12 13.47 28.66
CA VAL A 38 17.51 14.46 29.58
C VAL A 38 17.94 14.20 31.03
N LYS A 39 17.86 12.95 31.49
CA LYS A 39 18.30 12.58 32.85
C LYS A 39 19.80 12.81 33.09
N SER A 40 20.62 12.67 32.04
CA SER A 40 22.04 12.98 32.12
C SER A 40 22.30 14.48 32.29
N GLU A 41 21.55 15.32 31.59
CA GLU A 41 21.63 16.79 31.69
C GLU A 41 21.17 17.29 33.07
N GLU A 42 20.05 16.78 33.59
CA GLU A 42 19.55 17.07 34.95
C GLU A 42 20.55 16.67 36.05
N ALA A 43 21.22 15.52 35.88
CA ALA A 43 22.25 15.06 36.80
C ALA A 43 23.52 15.94 36.78
N LYS A 44 23.77 16.68 35.69
CA LYS A 44 24.88 17.64 35.59
C LYS A 44 24.53 18.97 36.26
N THR A 45 23.30 19.47 36.11
CA THR A 45 22.87 20.77 36.66
C THR A 45 22.67 20.75 38.18
N ARG A 46 22.26 19.63 38.77
CA ARG A 46 22.11 19.49 40.25
C ARG A 46 23.43 19.34 41.02
N SER A 47 24.59 19.40 40.37
CA SER A 47 25.87 18.94 40.91
C SER A 47 26.86 20.04 41.31
N CYS A 48 26.44 21.05 42.06
CA CYS A 48 27.37 21.96 42.75
C CYS A 48 26.93 22.19 44.19
N ASN A 49 27.27 21.26 45.08
CA ASN A 49 27.62 21.49 46.49
C ASN A 49 28.08 20.16 47.13
N GLY A 50 29.40 19.92 47.15
CA GLY A 50 30.05 18.97 48.07
C GLY A 50 29.87 17.46 47.80
N ARG A 51 30.66 16.92 46.87
CA ARG A 51 31.22 15.55 46.85
C ARG A 51 30.26 14.34 47.09
N CYS A 52 29.97 13.65 45.98
CA CYS A 52 29.79 12.18 45.88
C CYS A 52 28.40 11.53 46.05
N LEU A 53 27.33 12.13 45.51
CA LEU A 53 26.06 11.41 45.25
C LEU A 53 25.74 11.13 43.77
N ASN A 54 26.52 11.69 42.83
CA ASN A 54 26.26 11.57 41.38
C ASN A 54 26.96 10.39 40.67
N LEU A 55 27.89 9.68 41.32
CA LEU A 55 28.63 8.60 40.66
C LEU A 55 27.76 7.36 40.38
N LYS A 56 26.91 6.97 41.34
CA LYS A 56 25.98 5.83 41.18
C LYS A 56 24.94 6.08 40.09
N LEU A 57 24.35 7.29 40.07
CA LEU A 57 23.39 7.70 39.04
C LEU A 57 24.06 7.76 37.64
N ARG A 58 25.25 8.35 37.53
CA ARG A 58 26.02 8.37 36.27
C ARG A 58 26.36 6.97 35.79
N HIS A 59 26.75 6.07 36.70
CA HIS A 59 27.01 4.68 36.36
C HIS A 59 25.75 3.98 35.81
N GLN A 60 24.61 4.16 36.48
CA GLN A 60 23.32 3.62 36.00
C GLN A 60 22.94 4.15 34.61
N LEU A 61 23.07 5.46 34.39
CA LEU A 61 22.79 6.08 33.08
C LEU A 61 23.76 5.59 31.99
N SER A 62 25.05 5.43 32.32
CA SER A 62 26.05 4.89 31.41
C SER A 62 25.76 3.44 31.01
N GLN A 63 25.31 2.61 31.97
CA GLN A 63 24.87 1.24 31.67
C GLN A 63 23.62 1.21 30.79
N LYS A 64 22.65 2.11 31.01
CA LYS A 64 21.47 2.25 30.13
C LYS A 64 21.87 2.67 28.72
N ALA A 65 22.72 3.68 28.58
CA ALA A 65 23.23 4.12 27.28
C ALA A 65 23.97 2.99 26.55
N LYS A 66 24.77 2.19 27.27
CA LYS A 66 25.45 1.02 26.70
C LYS A 66 24.48 -0.06 26.21
N LYS A 67 23.35 -0.27 26.90
CA LYS A 67 22.30 -1.20 26.44
C LYS A 67 21.61 -0.69 25.17
N ILE A 68 21.27 0.60 25.14
CA ILE A 68 20.67 1.26 23.97
C ILE A 68 21.61 1.16 22.75
N ALA A 69 22.89 1.46 22.93
CA ALA A 69 23.88 1.35 21.84
C ALA A 69 23.94 -0.05 21.24
N LYS A 70 23.85 -1.11 22.07
CA LYS A 70 23.79 -2.49 21.57
C LYS A 70 22.51 -2.79 20.79
N GLN A 71 21.37 -2.24 21.21
CA GLN A 71 20.12 -2.43 20.47
C GLN A 71 20.16 -1.74 19.10
N ILE A 72 20.72 -0.54 19.03
CA ILE A 72 20.94 0.18 17.77
C ILE A 72 21.84 -0.64 16.84
N GLU A 73 22.94 -1.20 17.34
CA GLU A 73 23.84 -2.06 16.55
C GLU A 73 23.12 -3.28 15.96
N VAL A 74 22.19 -3.90 16.71
CA VAL A 74 21.36 -5.00 16.19
C VAL A 74 20.44 -4.52 15.08
N LEU A 75 19.77 -3.38 15.27
CA LEU A 75 18.83 -2.83 14.30
C LEU A 75 19.50 -2.33 13.01
N GLU A 76 20.71 -1.76 13.09
CA GLU A 76 21.51 -1.38 11.93
C GLU A 76 21.95 -2.58 11.10
N ASN A 77 22.16 -3.73 11.74
CA ASN A 77 22.53 -4.97 11.06
C ASN A 77 21.33 -5.73 10.45
N CYS A 78 20.09 -5.33 10.75
CA CYS A 78 18.91 -5.88 10.11
C CYS A 78 18.88 -5.49 8.62
N ARG A 79 18.99 -6.48 7.74
CA ARG A 79 18.87 -6.29 6.29
C ARG A 79 17.54 -6.83 5.81
N PHE A 80 16.76 -5.98 5.14
CA PHE A 80 15.53 -6.36 4.46
C PHE A 80 15.79 -6.45 2.96
N ASN A 81 15.53 -7.63 2.38
CA ASN A 81 15.68 -7.83 0.93
C ASN A 81 14.53 -7.19 0.13
N LYS A 82 13.36 -7.05 0.75
CA LYS A 82 12.15 -6.51 0.15
C LYS A 82 11.45 -5.63 1.17
N VAL A 83 10.98 -4.45 0.74
CA VAL A 83 10.38 -3.44 1.64
C VAL A 83 8.87 -3.49 1.66
N SER A 84 8.29 -3.89 0.53
CA SER A 84 6.87 -3.80 0.26
C SER A 84 6.46 -4.89 -0.70
N TYR A 85 5.17 -5.21 -0.72
CA TYR A 85 4.57 -6.11 -1.68
C TYR A 85 3.35 -5.43 -2.30
N ARG A 86 3.04 -5.82 -3.54
CA ARG A 86 1.78 -5.41 -4.17
C ARG A 86 0.66 -6.21 -3.50
N PRO A 87 -0.31 -5.57 -2.83
CA PRO A 87 -1.45 -6.30 -2.29
C PRO A 87 -2.18 -6.98 -3.44
N ASN A 88 -2.78 -8.14 -3.14
CA ASN A 88 -3.60 -8.81 -4.15
C ASN A 88 -4.73 -7.87 -4.53
N PRO A 89 -4.98 -7.67 -5.84
CA PRO A 89 -6.10 -6.88 -6.31
C PRO A 89 -7.36 -7.28 -5.59
N GLN A 90 -7.99 -6.31 -4.93
CA GLN A 90 -9.29 -6.57 -4.35
C GLN A 90 -10.18 -6.90 -5.53
N GLU A 91 -10.69 -8.13 -5.55
CA GLU A 91 -11.71 -8.51 -6.49
C GLU A 91 -12.89 -7.56 -6.30
N ILE A 92 -12.94 -6.50 -7.11
CA ILE A 92 -14.17 -5.78 -7.39
C ILE A 92 -14.98 -6.75 -8.26
N VAL A 93 -15.40 -7.88 -7.70
CA VAL A 93 -16.42 -8.72 -8.32
C VAL A 93 -17.69 -7.88 -8.21
N PRO A 94 -18.23 -7.36 -9.32
CA PRO A 94 -19.60 -6.96 -9.27
C PRO A 94 -20.38 -8.27 -9.17
N ILE A 95 -20.95 -8.47 -7.99
CA ILE A 95 -22.12 -9.29 -7.72
C ILE A 95 -22.94 -9.40 -9.00
N ARG A 96 -23.23 -10.63 -9.45
CA ARG A 96 -24.09 -10.95 -10.61
C ARG A 96 -25.13 -9.84 -10.81
N TYR A 97 -24.97 -9.02 -11.84
CA TYR A 97 -25.97 -8.02 -12.18
C TYR A 97 -27.15 -8.78 -12.80
N ILE A 98 -28.14 -9.08 -11.95
CA ILE A 98 -29.38 -9.81 -12.28
C ILE A 98 -30.20 -9.15 -13.40
N ASP A 99 -29.84 -7.92 -13.82
CA ASP A 99 -30.60 -7.10 -14.78
C ASP A 99 -30.05 -7.08 -16.21
N TYR A 100 -29.04 -7.89 -16.57
CA TYR A 100 -28.70 -8.06 -18.00
C TYR A 100 -29.77 -8.91 -18.70
N MET A 101 -30.70 -8.26 -19.39
CA MET A 101 -31.64 -8.98 -20.26
C MET A 101 -30.89 -9.54 -21.48
N ASP A 102 -30.90 -10.86 -21.62
CA ASP A 102 -30.36 -11.59 -22.76
C ASP A 102 -31.18 -11.31 -24.03
N PHE A 103 -30.78 -10.27 -24.75
CA PHE A 103 -31.21 -10.04 -26.13
C PHE A 103 -30.18 -10.67 -27.06
N GLU A 104 -30.64 -11.56 -27.96
CA GLU A 104 -29.79 -12.31 -28.89
C GLU A 104 -28.83 -11.40 -29.69
N SER A 105 -29.30 -10.23 -30.11
CA SER A 105 -28.49 -9.23 -30.81
C SER A 105 -27.34 -8.67 -29.97
N ARG A 106 -27.54 -8.49 -28.66
CA ARG A 106 -26.51 -7.99 -27.76
C ARG A 106 -25.50 -9.08 -27.39
N MET A 107 -25.96 -10.33 -27.26
CA MET A 107 -25.08 -11.47 -27.00
C MET A 107 -24.09 -11.70 -28.14
N LEU A 108 -24.49 -11.48 -29.40
CA LEU A 108 -23.55 -11.50 -30.53
C LEU A 108 -22.47 -10.41 -30.42
N ALA A 109 -22.86 -9.20 -29.99
CA ALA A 109 -21.90 -8.12 -29.77
C ALA A 109 -20.94 -8.42 -28.61
N VAL A 110 -21.44 -8.98 -27.49
CA VAL A 110 -20.60 -9.41 -26.37
C VAL A 110 -19.57 -10.44 -26.84
N LYS A 111 -20.01 -11.51 -27.52
CA LYS A 111 -19.11 -12.56 -28.03
C LYS A 111 -18.02 -12.01 -28.94
N GLY A 112 -18.38 -11.19 -29.92
CA GLY A 112 -17.39 -10.60 -30.83
C GLY A 112 -16.38 -9.70 -30.10
N ILE A 113 -16.80 -8.97 -29.06
CA ILE A 113 -15.88 -8.16 -28.26
C ILE A 113 -15.00 -9.06 -27.37
N VAL A 114 -15.55 -10.09 -26.74
CA VAL A 114 -14.79 -11.04 -25.89
C VAL A 114 -13.75 -11.80 -26.71
N GLU A 115 -14.09 -12.21 -27.94
CA GLU A 115 -13.14 -12.79 -28.89
C GLU A 115 -12.00 -11.81 -29.20
N ALA A 116 -12.33 -10.55 -29.52
CA ALA A 116 -11.34 -9.50 -29.78
C ALA A 116 -10.45 -9.21 -28.55
N VAL A 117 -10.99 -9.31 -27.34
CA VAL A 117 -10.22 -9.19 -26.09
C VAL A 117 -9.19 -10.31 -25.94
N GLY A 118 -9.50 -11.51 -26.42
CA GLY A 118 -8.57 -12.64 -26.43
C GLY A 118 -7.47 -12.54 -27.50
N GLU A 119 -7.57 -11.61 -28.44
CA GLU A 119 -6.56 -11.43 -29.49
C GLU A 119 -5.37 -10.60 -28.99
N ALA A 120 -4.17 -11.19 -29.01
CA ALA A 120 -2.93 -10.57 -28.51
C ALA A 120 -2.53 -9.24 -29.18
N ASN A 121 -3.16 -8.88 -30.30
CA ASN A 121 -2.85 -7.66 -31.05
C ASN A 121 -3.82 -6.49 -30.75
N ILE A 122 -4.90 -6.73 -30.01
CA ILE A 122 -5.93 -5.72 -29.72
C ILE A 122 -5.79 -5.27 -28.26
N ASN A 123 -5.27 -4.06 -28.07
CA ASN A 123 -5.06 -3.50 -26.72
C ASN A 123 -6.17 -2.54 -26.29
N VAL A 124 -6.96 -2.01 -27.22
CA VAL A 124 -7.99 -0.98 -26.94
C VAL A 124 -9.23 -1.23 -27.80
N ILE A 125 -10.38 -1.30 -27.14
CA ILE A 125 -11.71 -1.42 -27.78
C ILE A 125 -12.58 -0.25 -27.34
N GLY A 126 -13.09 0.51 -28.31
CA GLY A 126 -13.97 1.65 -28.07
C GLY A 126 -15.43 1.34 -28.40
N ILE A 127 -16.35 1.60 -27.47
CA ILE A 127 -17.80 1.46 -27.67
C ILE A 127 -18.43 2.86 -27.69
N TRP A 128 -19.08 3.22 -28.80
CA TRP A 128 -19.69 4.53 -29.00
C TRP A 128 -21.16 4.42 -29.46
N GLY A 129 -21.94 5.49 -29.29
CA GLY A 129 -23.35 5.52 -29.69
C GLY A 129 -24.19 6.50 -28.85
N MET A 130 -25.49 6.56 -29.10
CA MET A 130 -26.42 7.45 -28.40
C MET A 130 -26.38 7.30 -26.86
N PRO A 131 -26.71 8.35 -26.08
CA PRO A 131 -26.89 8.24 -24.64
C PRO A 131 -27.93 7.17 -24.27
N CYS A 132 -27.81 6.58 -23.08
CA CYS A 132 -28.78 5.62 -22.51
C CYS A 132 -29.02 4.31 -23.27
N VAL A 133 -28.25 3.98 -24.32
CA VAL A 133 -28.36 2.69 -25.03
C VAL A 133 -27.73 1.51 -24.29
N GLY A 134 -27.20 1.71 -23.08
CA GLY A 134 -26.61 0.65 -22.27
C GLY A 134 -25.15 0.30 -22.59
N LYS A 135 -24.36 1.23 -23.17
CA LYS A 135 -22.93 0.99 -23.47
C LYS A 135 -22.12 0.56 -22.25
N THR A 136 -22.30 1.25 -21.12
CA THR A 136 -21.63 0.90 -19.85
C THR A 136 -22.06 -0.49 -19.37
N THR A 137 -23.33 -0.86 -19.54
CA THR A 137 -23.84 -2.20 -19.24
C THR A 137 -23.19 -3.25 -20.11
N LEU A 138 -22.98 -2.97 -21.41
CA LEU A 138 -22.29 -3.88 -22.32
C LEU A 138 -20.83 -4.12 -21.94
N VAL A 139 -20.09 -3.07 -21.55
CA VAL A 139 -18.70 -3.20 -21.07
C VAL A 139 -18.61 -4.08 -19.83
N ARG A 140 -19.55 -3.92 -18.89
CA ARG A 140 -19.62 -4.75 -17.67
C ARG A 140 -19.87 -6.22 -18.00
N GLU A 141 -20.70 -6.51 -19.01
CA GLU A 141 -20.98 -7.88 -19.44
C GLU A 141 -19.79 -8.55 -20.13
N VAL A 142 -19.10 -7.82 -21.00
CA VAL A 142 -17.85 -8.27 -21.63
C VAL A 142 -16.78 -8.58 -20.58
N ALA A 143 -16.62 -7.70 -19.59
CA ALA A 143 -15.71 -7.88 -18.47
C ALA A 143 -16.01 -9.18 -17.70
N ARG A 144 -17.29 -9.46 -17.42
CA ARG A 144 -17.73 -10.69 -16.77
C ARG A 144 -17.39 -11.92 -17.60
N GLU A 145 -17.77 -11.95 -18.88
CA GLU A 145 -17.51 -13.10 -19.75
C GLU A 145 -16.02 -13.35 -19.97
N ALA A 146 -15.21 -12.31 -20.19
CA ALA A 146 -13.77 -12.44 -20.37
C ALA A 146 -13.09 -13.07 -19.13
N LYS A 147 -13.55 -12.69 -17.92
CA LYS A 147 -13.05 -13.28 -16.67
C LYS A 147 -13.52 -14.73 -16.48
N GLU A 148 -14.78 -15.04 -16.80
CA GLU A 148 -15.30 -16.43 -16.75
C GLU A 148 -14.59 -17.37 -17.74
N GLN A 149 -14.25 -16.86 -18.93
CA GLN A 149 -13.48 -17.58 -19.93
C GLN A 149 -11.96 -17.60 -19.64
N LYS A 150 -11.51 -16.93 -18.56
CA LYS A 150 -10.10 -16.80 -18.17
C LYS A 150 -9.21 -16.22 -19.28
N LEU A 151 -9.77 -15.32 -20.08
CA LEU A 151 -9.03 -14.56 -21.09
C LEU A 151 -8.22 -13.42 -20.45
N ILE A 152 -8.67 -12.95 -19.30
CA ILE A 152 -7.99 -11.94 -18.48
C ILE A 152 -7.99 -12.44 -17.04
N ASP A 153 -6.83 -12.36 -16.36
CA ASP A 153 -6.69 -12.74 -14.95
C ASP A 153 -7.48 -11.79 -14.03
N GLU A 154 -7.43 -10.49 -14.33
CA GLU A 154 -8.00 -9.43 -13.49
C GLU A 154 -8.66 -8.34 -14.32
N VAL A 155 -9.78 -7.80 -13.82
CA VAL A 155 -10.56 -6.77 -14.51
C VAL A 155 -10.79 -5.59 -13.58
N ALA A 156 -10.36 -4.41 -14.03
CA ALA A 156 -10.62 -3.13 -13.38
C ALA A 156 -11.74 -2.38 -14.13
N LEU A 157 -12.79 -1.96 -13.43
CA LEU A 157 -13.81 -1.08 -13.98
C LEU A 157 -13.71 0.29 -13.31
N ALA A 158 -13.48 1.32 -14.11
CA ALA A 158 -13.40 2.70 -13.64
C ALA A 158 -14.38 3.59 -14.42
N ASP A 159 -15.23 4.30 -13.69
CA ASP A 159 -16.11 5.32 -14.26
C ASP A 159 -15.35 6.65 -14.31
N VAL A 160 -15.19 7.21 -15.52
CA VAL A 160 -14.57 8.53 -15.72
C VAL A 160 -15.67 9.52 -16.09
N THR A 161 -15.94 10.49 -15.21
CA THR A 161 -16.89 11.57 -15.47
C THR A 161 -16.19 12.74 -16.16
N GLN A 162 -16.96 13.71 -16.66
CA GLN A 162 -16.42 14.90 -17.31
C GLN A 162 -15.55 15.76 -16.39
N SER A 163 -15.77 15.66 -15.07
CA SER A 163 -14.95 16.26 -14.01
C SER A 163 -14.30 15.14 -13.19
N PRO A 164 -13.20 14.53 -13.68
CA PRO A 164 -12.58 13.39 -13.02
C PRO A 164 -11.88 13.82 -11.73
N GLU A 165 -12.17 13.11 -10.64
CA GLU A 165 -11.35 13.14 -9.43
C GLU A 165 -10.15 12.20 -9.63
N TRP A 166 -9.04 12.76 -10.10
CA TRP A 166 -7.86 12.00 -10.53
C TRP A 166 -7.21 11.15 -9.44
N GLU A 167 -7.38 11.54 -8.17
CA GLU A 167 -6.87 10.76 -7.04
C GLU A 167 -7.68 9.47 -6.87
N GLU A 168 -9.02 9.55 -6.88
CA GLU A 168 -9.92 8.40 -6.78
C GLU A 168 -9.77 7.45 -7.99
N PHE A 169 -9.56 7.99 -9.19
CA PHE A 169 -9.33 7.19 -10.40
C PHE A 169 -8.03 6.37 -10.32
N LYS A 170 -6.94 6.98 -9.83
CA LYS A 170 -5.66 6.29 -9.66
C LYS A 170 -5.74 5.21 -8.59
N GLU A 171 -6.41 5.49 -7.48
CA GLU A 171 -6.61 4.52 -6.40
C GLU A 171 -7.32 3.26 -6.91
N LYS A 172 -8.41 3.41 -7.67
CA LYS A 172 -9.16 2.28 -8.28
C LYS A 172 -8.34 1.44 -9.24
N LEU A 173 -7.40 2.05 -9.99
CA LEU A 173 -6.52 1.31 -10.90
C LEU A 173 -5.32 0.69 -10.18
N GLN A 174 -4.88 1.27 -9.07
CA GLN A 174 -3.80 0.73 -8.23
C GLN A 174 -4.25 -0.47 -7.40
N THR A 175 -5.55 -0.68 -7.23
CA THR A 175 -6.13 -1.87 -6.59
C THR A 175 -6.24 -3.07 -7.55
N CYS A 176 -5.67 -2.98 -8.76
CA CYS A 176 -5.49 -4.03 -9.77
C CYS A 176 -3.99 -4.17 -10.10
#